data_AF-A0A450UVG9-F1
#
_entry.id   AF-A0A450UVG9-F1
#
_cell.length_a   1.000
_cell.length_b   1.000
_cell.length_c   1.000
_cell.angle_alpha   90.00
_cell.angle_beta   90.00
_cell.angle_gamma   90.00
#
_symmetry.space_group_name_H-M   'P 1'
#
loop_
_entity.id
_entity.type
_entity.pdbx_description
1 polymer ?
#
loop_
_entity_poly.entity_id
_entity_poly.type
_entity_poly.pdbx_seq_one_letter_code
_entity_poly.pdbx_strand_id
1 'polypeptide(L)'
;MQVRINYTDRSKEDVEAAFRWYEMQRGGLGSEFLDCVEYPMPTFVVGVIGRFPFSISYTIEGEEIVIHSILDNQEESEKGFR
;
A
#
# COMPACT_ATOMS: atom_id res chain seq x y z
N MET A 1 19.64 -1.60 -11.42
CA MET A 1 18.40 -1.79 -12.20
C MET A 1 17.34 -0.95 -11.52
N GLN A 2 16.83 0.09 -12.18
CA GLN A 2 15.84 1.01 -11.60
C GLN A 2 14.47 0.53 -12.07
N VAL A 3 13.71 -0.10 -11.17
CA VAL A 3 12.36 -0.58 -11.47
C VAL A 3 11.42 0.62 -11.45
N ARG A 4 10.59 0.79 -12.49
CA ARG A 4 9.58 1.86 -12.53
C ARG A 4 8.29 1.34 -11.91
N ILE A 5 7.72 2.13 -11.00
CA ILE A 5 6.44 1.83 -10.36
C ILE A 5 5.38 2.73 -10.97
N ASN A 6 4.31 2.14 -11.49
CA ASN A 6 3.15 2.84 -12.04
C ASN A 6 1.92 2.53 -11.20
N TYR A 7 1.08 3.54 -10.99
CA TYR A 7 -0.17 3.43 -10.24
C TYR A 7 -1.36 3.60 -11.18
N THR A 8 -2.29 2.66 -11.13
CA THR A 8 -3.64 2.85 -11.70
C THR A 8 -4.38 3.95 -10.94
N ASP A 9 -5.39 4.58 -11.57
CA ASP A 9 -6.17 5.63 -10.89
C ASP A 9 -6.85 5.12 -9.60
N ARG A 10 -7.33 3.87 -9.63
CA ARG A 10 -7.85 3.20 -8.42
C ARG A 10 -6.81 3.08 -7.32
N SER A 11 -5.59 2.63 -7.66
CA SER A 11 -4.53 2.49 -6.65
C SER A 11 -4.08 3.84 -6.07
N LYS A 12 -4.21 4.94 -6.82
CA LYS A 12 -3.93 6.29 -6.28
C LYS A 12 -4.96 6.67 -5.22
N GLU A 13 -6.23 6.38 -5.47
CA GLU A 13 -7.30 6.59 -4.47
C GLU A 13 -7.08 5.73 -3.23
N ASP A 14 -6.69 4.47 -3.40
CA ASP A 14 -6.36 3.56 -2.29
C ASP A 14 -5.18 4.10 -1.45
N VAL A 15 -4.10 4.54 -2.09
CA VAL A 15 -2.93 5.16 -1.44
C VAL A 15 -3.34 6.41 -0.66
N GLU A 16 -4.13 7.29 -1.28
CA GLU A 16 -4.57 8.53 -0.65
C GLU A 16 -5.48 8.26 0.57
N ALA A 17 -6.39 7.30 0.47
CA ALA A 17 -7.26 6.90 1.56
C ALA A 17 -6.45 6.33 2.73
N ALA A 18 -5.53 5.39 2.46
CA ALA A 18 -4.66 4.81 3.46
C ALA A 18 -3.76 5.86 4.14
N PHE A 19 -3.13 6.74 3.34
CA PHE A 19 -2.31 7.84 3.85
C PHE A 19 -3.10 8.70 4.85
N ARG A 20 -4.29 9.15 4.47
CA ARG A 20 -5.13 10.01 5.33
C ARG A 20 -5.52 9.29 6.62
N TRP A 21 -5.86 8.01 6.52
CA TRP A 21 -6.20 7.20 7.69
C TRP A 21 -5.03 7.11 8.66
N TYR A 22 -3.84 6.73 8.19
CA TYR A 22 -2.64 6.61 9.03
C TYR A 22 -2.23 7.95 9.64
N GLU A 23 -2.26 9.03 8.87
CA GLU A 23 -1.92 10.37 9.35
C GLU A 23 -2.89 10.87 10.46
N MET A 24 -4.17 10.49 10.38
CA MET A 24 -5.15 10.77 11.43
C MET A 24 -4.88 10.01 12.74
N GLN A 25 -4.35 8.78 12.66
CA GLN A 25 -4.03 7.99 13.87
C GLN A 25 -2.85 8.60 14.63
N ARG A 26 -1.80 9.03 13.90
CA ARG A 26 -0.65 9.74 14.46
C ARG A 26 0.06 10.49 13.34
N GLY A 27 0.29 11.79 13.55
CA GLY A 27 1.06 12.60 12.60
C GLY A 27 2.41 11.97 12.25
N GLY A 28 2.72 11.91 10.96
CA GLY A 28 3.89 11.27 10.37
C GLY A 28 3.69 9.81 9.94
N LEU A 29 2.65 9.10 10.39
CA LEU A 29 2.42 7.71 9.95
C LEU A 29 2.03 7.60 8.48
N GLY A 30 1.33 8.59 7.92
CA GLY A 30 1.01 8.59 6.49
C GLY A 30 2.29 8.66 5.64
N SER A 31 3.26 9.46 6.08
CA SER A 31 4.58 9.54 5.44
C SER A 31 5.34 8.22 5.54
N GLU A 32 5.37 7.60 6.73
CA GLU A 32 6.00 6.29 6.93
C GLU A 32 5.34 5.20 6.06
N PHE A 33 4.04 5.29 5.81
CA PHE A 33 3.31 4.41 4.88
C PHE A 33 3.77 4.61 3.43
N LEU A 34 3.88 5.86 2.96
CA LEU A 34 4.33 6.16 1.59
C LEU A 34 5.75 5.67 1.33
N ASP A 35 6.67 5.86 2.29
CA ASP A 35 8.04 5.33 2.19
C ASP A 35 8.04 3.81 1.91
N CYS A 36 7.10 3.09 2.51
CA CYS A 36 6.97 1.66 2.32
C CYS A 36 6.39 1.27 0.94
N VAL A 37 5.51 2.10 0.37
CA VAL A 37 4.90 1.87 -0.94
C VAL A 37 5.88 2.22 -2.07
N GLU A 38 6.69 3.27 -1.91
CA GLU A 38 7.68 3.72 -2.89
C GLU A 38 8.96 2.89 -2.92
N TYR A 39 9.27 2.17 -1.84
CA TYR A 39 10.40 1.25 -1.77
C TYR A 39 9.94 -0.20 -1.54
N PRO A 40 9.17 -0.80 -2.47
CA PRO A 40 8.73 -2.18 -2.34
C PRO A 40 9.97 -3.07 -2.45
N MET A 41 10.39 -3.66 -1.33
CA MET A 41 11.43 -4.69 -1.39
C MET A 41 10.91 -5.87 -2.23
N PRO A 42 11.75 -6.46 -3.10
CA PRO A 42 11.35 -7.46 -4.11
C PRO A 42 10.78 -8.77 -3.54
N THR A 43 10.64 -8.88 -2.21
CA THR A 43 10.14 -10.08 -1.50
C THR A 43 8.69 -9.93 -1.02
N PHE A 44 8.08 -8.74 -1.10
CA PHE A 44 6.74 -8.54 -0.57
C PHE A 44 5.65 -8.77 -1.63
N VAL A 45 5.26 -10.04 -1.80
CA VAL A 45 4.10 -10.41 -2.65
C VAL A 45 2.78 -10.28 -1.90
N VAL A 46 2.79 -10.36 -0.56
CA VAL A 46 1.73 -9.92 0.35
C VAL A 46 2.45 -9.43 1.60
N GLY A 47 2.95 -8.21 1.53
CA GLY A 47 3.63 -7.61 2.65
C GLY A 47 2.63 -7.06 3.64
N VAL A 48 2.31 -7.86 4.65
CA VAL A 48 2.16 -7.30 5.99
C VAL A 48 3.50 -6.62 6.26
N ILE A 49 3.62 -5.36 5.86
CA ILE A 49 4.70 -4.51 6.32
C ILE A 49 4.49 -4.56 7.82
N GLY A 50 5.43 -5.12 8.59
CA GLY A 50 5.20 -5.49 9.99
C GLY A 50 4.76 -4.36 10.92
N ARG A 51 4.58 -3.15 10.38
CA ARG A 51 4.08 -1.92 10.98
C ARG A 51 2.66 -1.52 10.54
N PHE A 52 2.21 -1.96 9.36
CA PHE A 52 0.96 -1.56 8.71
C PHE A 52 0.32 -2.76 8.00
N PRO A 53 -0.85 -3.22 8.44
CA PRO A 53 -1.49 -4.39 7.86
C PRO A 53 -2.20 -4.00 6.56
N PHE A 54 -1.48 -3.99 5.44
CA PHE A 54 -2.07 -3.82 4.12
C PHE A 54 -1.58 -4.87 3.12
N SER A 55 -2.32 -5.02 2.02
CA SER A 55 -2.00 -5.91 0.91
C SER A 55 -1.87 -5.10 -0.37
N ILE A 56 -0.78 -5.27 -1.12
CA ILE A 56 -0.58 -4.63 -2.43
C ILE A 56 -0.80 -5.67 -3.52
N SER A 57 -1.68 -5.37 -4.48
CA SER A 57 -1.86 -6.15 -5.71
C SER A 57 -1.11 -5.48 -6.85
N TYR A 58 -0.22 -6.21 -7.53
CA TYR A 58 0.58 -5.69 -8.63
C TYR A 58 0.83 -6.73 -9.74
N THR A 59 1.16 -6.24 -10.93
CA THR A 59 1.71 -7.05 -12.03
C THR A 59 3.11 -6.57 -12.38
N ILE A 60 3.94 -7.49 -12.89
CA ILE A 60 5.26 -7.16 -13.44
C ILE A 60 5.13 -7.19 -14.96
N GLU A 61 5.33 -6.05 -15.61
CA GLU A 61 5.31 -5.89 -17.06
C GLU A 61 6.69 -5.48 -17.55
N GLY A 62 7.50 -6.47 -17.96
CA GLY A 62 8.89 -6.24 -18.37
C GLY A 62 9.76 -5.76 -17.19
N GLU A 63 10.15 -4.49 -17.21
CA GLU A 63 10.94 -3.83 -16.15
C GLU A 63 10.09 -2.91 -15.26
N GLU A 64 8.76 -2.96 -15.39
CA GLU A 64 7.82 -2.11 -14.66
C GLU A 64 6.96 -2.92 -13.69
N ILE A 65 6.67 -2.34 -12.52
CA ILE A 65 5.68 -2.84 -11.58
C ILE A 65 4.44 -1.95 -11.69
N VAL A 66 3.30 -2.54 -12.01
CA VAL A 66 2.01 -1.84 -12.07
C VAL A 66 1.19 -2.21 -10.85
N ILE A 67 0.95 -1.24 -9.97
CA ILE A 67 0.12 -1.40 -8.77
C ILE A 67 -1.35 -1.21 -9.15
N HIS A 68 -2.15 -2.25 -8.91
CA HIS A 68 -3.58 -2.28 -9.23
C HIS A 68 -4.45 -1.87 -8.04
N SER A 69 -4.05 -2.25 -6.83
CA SER A 69 -4.80 -1.91 -5.61
C SER A 69 -3.93 -2.02 -4.36
N ILE A 70 -4.29 -1.23 -3.34
CA ILE A 70 -3.75 -1.35 -1.98
C ILE A 70 -4.93 -1.52 -1.02
N LEU A 71 -4.95 -2.63 -0.28
CA LEU A 71 -6.04 -2.98 0.62
C LEU A 71 -5.56 -2.85 2.06
N ASP A 72 -6.25 -2.08 2.88
CA ASP A 72 -6.01 -2.05 4.32
C ASP A 72 -6.68 -3.27 4.98
N ASN A 73 -5.86 -4.19 5.51
CA ASN A 73 -6.32 -5.40 6.19
C ASN A 73 -6.76 -5.13 7.65
N GLN A 74 -6.61 -3.91 8.17
CA GLN A 74 -7.16 -3.53 9.48
C GLN A 74 -8.63 -3.14 9.39
N GLU A 75 -9.04 -2.45 8.31
CA GLU A 75 -10.45 -2.07 8.11
C GLU A 75 -11.37 -3.30 7.92
N GLU A 76 -10.85 -4.42 7.41
CA GLU A 76 -11.61 -5.68 7.29
C GLU A 76 -11.93 -6.29 8.67
N SER A 77 -11.09 -6.04 9.69
CA SER A 77 -11.34 -6.51 11.06
C SER A 77 -12.36 -5.69 11.84
N GLU A 78 -12.66 -4.45 11.42
CA GLU A 78 -13.70 -3.62 12.05
C GLU A 78 -15.13 -3.88 11.51
N LYS A 79 -15.26 -4.55 10.36
CA LYS A 79 -16.57 -4.90 9.77
C LYS A 79 -17.06 -6.31 10.13
N GLY A 80 -16.27 -7.08 10.89
CA GLY A 80 -16.57 -8.46 11.31
C GLY A 80 -17.28 -8.61 12.66
N PHE A 81 -17.55 -7.53 13.39
CA PHE A 81 -18.37 -7.52 14.61
C PHE A 81 -19.61 -6.64 14.42
N ARG A 82 -20.53 -7.08 13.56
CA ARG A 82 -21.93 -6.64 13.64
C ARG A 82 -22.88 -7.78 13.30
#